data_AF-A0AAJ6HF67-F1
#
_entry.id   AF-A0AAJ6HF67-F1
#
_cell.length_a   1.000
_cell.length_b   1.000
_cell.length_c   1.000
_cell.angle_alpha   90.00
_cell.angle_beta   90.00
_cell.angle_gamma   90.00
#
_symmetry.space_group_name_H-M   'P 1'
#
loop_
_entity.id
_entity.type
_entity.pdbx_description
1 polymer ?
#
loop_
_entity_poly.entity_id
_entity_poly.type
_entity_poly.pdbx_seq_one_letter_code
_entity_poly.pdbx_strand_id
1 'polypeptide(L)' 'MSETPLDEFVAKKGQSEAARLLRVTAPAIHKALTAKRDIRVLELPDGSFQAKEQRPFPSQRLAL' A
#
# COMPACT_ATOMS: atom_id res chain seq x y z
N MET A 1 -6.77 -14.15 -7.81
CA MET A 1 -5.71 -13.43 -7.07
C MET A 1 -5.18 -12.35 -7.99
N SER A 2 -5.56 -11.11 -7.75
CA SER A 2 -5.08 -9.95 -8.51
C SER A 2 -4.26 -9.06 -7.57
N GLU A 3 -3.03 -8.74 -7.98
CA GLU A 3 -2.25 -7.71 -7.33
C GLU A 3 -2.45 -6.38 -8.06
N THR A 4 -2.72 -5.32 -7.30
CA THR A 4 -2.87 -3.97 -7.81
C THR A 4 -1.89 -3.04 -7.08
N PRO A 5 -1.20 -2.13 -7.77
CA PRO A 5 -0.45 -1.06 -7.12
C PRO A 5 -1.30 -0.26 -6.12
N LEU A 6 -0.69 0.21 -5.03
CA LEU A 6 -1.43 0.93 -3.98
C LEU A 6 -2.12 2.20 -4.50
N ASP A 7 -1.48 2.95 -5.40
CA ASP A 7 -2.03 4.15 -6.02
C ASP A 7 -3.26 3.85 -6.88
N GLU A 8 -3.21 2.81 -7.72
CA GLU A 8 -4.38 2.35 -8.47
C GLU A 8 -5.51 1.85 -7.56
N PHE A 9 -5.17 1.12 -6.50
CA PHE A 9 -6.14 0.64 -5.52
C PHE A 9 -6.86 1.80 -4.82
N VAL A 10 -6.10 2.82 -4.42
CA VAL A 10 -6.64 4.06 -3.83
C VAL A 10 -7.46 4.85 -4.84
N ALA A 11 -7.04 4.92 -6.11
CA ALA A 11 -7.83 5.58 -7.16
C ALA A 11 -9.19 4.90 -7.39
N LYS A 12 -9.26 3.57 -7.27
CA LYS A 12 -10.49 2.79 -7.44
C LYS A 12 -11.42 2.83 -6.23
N LYS A 13 -10.89 2.72 -5.00
CA LYS A 13 -11.69 2.62 -3.76
C LYS A 13 -11.88 3.96 -3.05
N GLY A 14 -10.99 4.92 -3.28
CA GLY A 14 -10.85 6.12 -2.47
C GLY A 14 -9.95 5.91 -1.26
N GLN A 15 -9.30 6.98 -0.79
CA GLN A 15 -8.26 6.91 0.24
C GLN A 15 -8.79 6.41 1.60
N SER A 16 -9.94 6.92 2.06
CA SER A 16 -10.52 6.53 3.34
C SER A 16 -10.94 5.05 3.36
N GLU A 17 -11.52 4.58 2.27
CA GLU A 17 -11.95 3.18 2.15
C GLU A 17 -10.75 2.24 1.99
N ALA A 18 -9.75 2.61 1.18
CA ALA A 18 -8.52 1.86 1.07
C ALA A 18 -7.81 1.72 2.44
N ALA A 19 -7.79 2.78 3.24
CA ALA A 19 -7.24 2.75 4.59
C ALA A 19 -8.02 1.78 5.50
N ARG A 20 -9.36 1.81 5.44
CA ARG A 20 -10.23 0.89 6.18
C ARG A 20 -9.98 -0.57 5.79
N LEU A 21 -9.94 -0.86 4.49
CA LEU A 21 -9.74 -2.21 3.95
C LEU A 21 -8.36 -2.77 4.33
N LEU A 22 -7.32 -1.94 4.31
CA LEU A 22 -5.95 -2.31 4.68
C LEU A 22 -5.67 -2.20 6.20
N ARG A 23 -6.67 -1.82 7.00
CA ARG A 23 -6.58 -1.64 8.46
C ARG A 23 -5.45 -0.70 8.89
N VAL A 24 -5.29 0.41 8.16
CA VAL A 24 -4.34 1.49 8.45
C VAL A 24 -5.08 2.82 8.53
N THR A 25 -4.37 3.88 8.90
CA THR A 25 -4.94 5.23 8.93
C THR A 25 -4.85 5.90 7.55
N ALA A 26 -5.79 6.77 7.20
CA ALA A 26 -5.75 7.53 5.94
C ALA A 26 -4.45 8.36 5.77
N PRO A 27 -3.86 8.95 6.82
CA PRO A 27 -2.54 9.58 6.73
C PRO A 27 -1.40 8.60 6.40
N ALA A 28 -1.48 7.33 6.83
CA ALA A 28 -0.48 6.32 6.47
C ALA A 28 -0.50 6.03 4.97
N ILE A 29 -1.70 5.92 4.38
CA ILE A 29 -1.87 5.81 2.91
C ILE A 29 -1.29 7.03 2.21
N HIS A 30 -1.64 8.24 2.66
CA HIS A 30 -1.09 9.47 2.08
C HIS A 30 0.43 9.50 2.12
N LYS A 31 1.03 9.17 3.27
CA LYS A 31 2.49 9.10 3.43
C LYS A 31 3.12 8.08 2.48
N ALA A 32 2.50 6.93 2.28
CA ALA A 32 3.01 5.90 1.39
C ALA A 32 3.00 6.34 -0.07
N LEU A 33 1.92 6.99 -0.52
CA LEU A 33 1.79 7.53 -1.87
C LEU A 33 2.77 8.68 -2.12
N THR A 34 2.86 9.64 -1.20
CA THR A 34 3.78 10.78 -1.29
C THR A 34 5.25 10.33 -1.32
N ALA A 35 5.59 9.30 -0.55
CA ALA A 35 6.93 8.72 -0.54
C ALA A 35 7.19 7.77 -1.73
N LYS A 36 6.23 7.59 -2.64
CA LYS A 36 6.30 6.69 -3.81
C LYS A 36 6.81 5.29 -3.44
N ARG A 37 6.29 4.74 -2.35
CA ARG A 37 6.66 3.38 -1.89
C ARG A 37 6.14 2.35 -2.89
N ASP A 38 6.94 1.33 -3.16
CA ASP A 38 6.51 0.19 -3.97
C ASP A 38 5.66 -0.75 -3.12
N ILE A 39 4.34 -0.56 -3.18
CA ILE A 39 3.36 -1.33 -2.40
C ILE A 39 2.36 -1.98 -3.35
N ARG A 40 2.21 -3.30 -3.20
CA ARG A 40 1.24 -4.13 -3.92
C ARG A 40 0.12 -4.56 -2.98
N VAL A 41 -1.12 -4.41 -3.42
CA VAL A 41 -2.33 -4.84 -2.72
C VAL A 41 -2.88 -6.09 -3.39
N LEU A 42 -3.01 -7.17 -2.64
CA LEU A 42 -3.56 -8.45 -3.05
C LEU A 42 -5.00 -8.58 -2.54
N GLU A 43 -5.93 -8.85 -3.44
CA GLU A 43 -7.31 -9.26 -3.09
C GLU A 43 -7.37 -10.78 -2.91
N LEU A 44 -7.81 -11.21 -1.72
CA LEU A 44 -7.94 -12.60 -1.33
C LEU A 44 -9.32 -13.16 -1.72
N PRO A 45 -9.47 -14.49 -1.86
CA PRO A 45 -10.74 -15.12 -2.24
C PRO A 45 -11.90 -14.85 -1.27
N ASP A 46 -11.60 -14.48 -0.03
CA ASP A 46 -12.57 -14.12 1.01
C ASP A 46 -13.03 -12.65 0.92
N GLY A 47 -12.53 -11.89 -0.05
CA GLY A 47 -12.81 -10.47 -0.23
C GLY A 47 -11.99 -9.54 0.68
N SER A 48 -11.06 -10.09 1.46
CA SER A 48 -10.14 -9.29 2.24
C SER A 48 -8.94 -8.82 1.40
N PHE A 49 -8.27 -7.77 1.87
CA PHE A 49 -7.12 -7.19 1.19
C PHE A 49 -5.87 -7.31 2.07
N GLN A 50 -4.76 -7.69 1.45
CA GLN A 50 -3.43 -7.67 2.05
C GLN A 50 -2.51 -6.75 1.24
N ALA A 51 -1.55 -6.11 1.90
CA ALA A 51 -0.56 -5.28 1.23
C ALA A 51 0.87 -5.74 1.56
N LYS A 52 1.77 -5.67 0.58
CA LYS A 52 3.20 -5.94 0.74
C LYS A 52 4.01 -4.76 0.20
N GLU A 53 4.98 -4.30 0.97
CA GLU A 53 5.94 -3.27 0.55
C GLU A 53 7.25 -3.93 0.11
N GLN A 54 7.70 -3.63 -1.10
CA GLN A 54 9.02 -3.99 -1.58
C GLN A 54 9.99 -2.84 -1.27
N ARG A 55 11.07 -3.16 -0.56
CA ARG A 55 12.11 -2.18 -0.21
C ARG A 55 13.50 -2.81 -0.33
N PRO A 56 14.51 -2.05 -0.74
CA PRO A 56 15.89 -2.54 -0.78
C PRO A 56 16.38 -2.93 0.62
N PHE A 57 17.33 -3.85 0.67
CA PHE A 57 18.04 -4.26 1.87
C PHE A 57 19.52 -3.91 1.71
N PRO A 58 20.14 -3.15 2.65
CA PRO A 58 19.54 -2.58 3.86
C PRO A 58 18.53 -1.47 3.55
N SER A 59 17.46 -1.41 4.36
CA SER A 59 16.38 -0.43 4.14
C SER A 59 16.70 0.99 4.61
N GLN A 60 17.76 1.14 5.41
CA GLN A 60 18.29 2.43 5.80
C GLN A 60 19.24 2.89 4.70
N ARG A 61 19.01 4.09 4.16
CA ARG A 61 19.98 4.75 3.29
C ARG A 61 21.25 4.95 4.14
N LEU A 62 22.34 4.28 3.75
CA LEU A 62 23.65 4.55 4.34
C LEU A 62 23.91 6.04 4.12
N ALA A 63 24.03 6.81 5.20
CA ALA A 63 24.52 8.17 5.13
C ALA A 63 26.03 8.06 4.81
N LEU A 64 26.35 8.00 3.51
CA LEU A 64 27.70 8.21 3.00
C LEU A 64 27.93 9.70 2.81
#